data_AF-A0A955KWD2-F1
#
_entry.id   AF-A0A955KWD2-F1
#
_cell.length_a   1.000
_cell.length_b   1.000
_cell.length_c   1.000
_cell.angle_alpha   90.00
_cell.angle_beta   90.00
_cell.angle_gamma   90.00
#
_symmetry.space_group_name_H-M   'P 1'
#
loop_
_entity.id
_entity.type
_entity.pdbx_description
1 polymer ?
#
loop_
_entity_poly.entity_id
_entity_poly.type
_entity_poly.pdbx_seq_one_letter_code
_entity_poly.pdbx_strand_id
1 'polypeptide(L)'
;MKYKQKKIVLRKKEFGILEYMMRNKNRPISRSELLDNVWGYESTSSSNTIDVHVSKLRKTLSKNLIQTVHGFGYLIRDKPEEEYKSISNSELEEL
;
A
#
# COMPACT_ATOMS: atom_id res chain seq x y z
N MET A 1 -0.29 -20.37 10.42
CA MET A 1 -1.07 -19.15 10.07
C MET A 1 -2.02 -19.48 8.92
N LYS A 2 -3.35 -19.41 9.15
CA LYS A 2 -4.34 -19.60 8.07
C LYS A 2 -4.47 -18.28 7.31
N TYR A 3 -3.87 -18.19 6.12
CA TYR A 3 -4.21 -17.12 5.19
C TYR A 3 -5.69 -17.29 4.82
N LYS A 4 -6.55 -16.34 5.20
CA LYS A 4 -7.94 -16.33 4.73
C LYS A 4 -7.88 -16.16 3.21
N GLN A 5 -8.06 -17.27 2.49
CA GLN A 5 -8.08 -17.30 1.03
C GLN A 5 -9.41 -16.69 0.55
N LYS A 6 -9.52 -15.37 0.68
CA LYS A 6 -10.68 -14.59 0.26
C LYS A 6 -10.44 -14.13 -1.16
N LYS A 7 -11.20 -14.66 -2.11
CA LYS A 7 -11.23 -14.11 -3.47
C LYS A 7 -11.80 -12.70 -3.40
N ILE A 8 -11.05 -11.74 -3.94
CA ILE A 8 -11.43 -10.34 -3.98
C ILE A 8 -11.49 -9.93 -5.45
N VAL A 9 -12.61 -9.35 -5.87
CA VAL A 9 -12.75 -8.76 -7.20
C VAL A 9 -12.34 -7.28 -7.10
N LEU A 10 -11.31 -6.90 -7.86
CA LEU A 10 -10.82 -5.53 -7.97
C LEU A 10 -11.11 -5.00 -9.37
N ARG A 11 -11.40 -3.70 -9.47
CA ARG A 11 -11.45 -3.04 -10.78
C ARG A 11 -10.04 -2.95 -11.37
N LYS A 12 -9.94 -2.83 -12.70
CA LYS A 12 -8.65 -2.77 -13.42
C LYS A 12 -7.64 -1.76 -12.81
N LYS A 13 -8.10 -0.56 -12.46
CA LYS A 13 -7.25 0.49 -11.87
C LYS A 13 -6.86 0.23 -10.42
N GLU A 14 -7.78 -0.35 -9.64
CA GLU A 14 -7.51 -0.75 -8.25
C GLU A 14 -6.48 -1.89 -8.23
N PHE A 15 -6.62 -2.85 -9.14
CA PHE A 15 -5.64 -3.90 -9.34
C PHE A 15 -4.28 -3.32 -9.78
N GLY A 16 -4.25 -2.38 -10.72
CA GLY A 16 -3.01 -1.74 -11.16
C GLY A 16 -2.27 -1.01 -10.03
N ILE A 17 -2.98 -0.27 -9.18
CA ILE A 17 -2.39 0.35 -7.97
C ILE A 17 -1.81 -0.74 -7.07
N LEU A 18 -2.60 -1.76 -6.75
CA LEU A 18 -2.16 -2.83 -5.85
C LEU A 18 -0.93 -3.55 -6.41
N GLU A 19 -0.94 -3.92 -7.68
CA GLU A 19 0.18 -4.58 -8.36
C GLU A 19 1.44 -3.72 -8.28
N TYR A 20 1.34 -2.44 -8.62
CA TYR A 20 2.49 -1.55 -8.60
C TYR A 20 3.06 -1.38 -7.18
N MET A 21 2.19 -1.23 -6.19
CA MET A 21 2.59 -1.17 -4.79
C MET A 21 3.25 -2.47 -4.32
N MET A 22 2.70 -3.63 -4.70
CA MET A 22 3.24 -4.94 -4.32
C MET A 22 4.60 -5.22 -4.96
N ARG A 23 4.83 -4.77 -6.21
CA ARG A 23 6.14 -4.84 -6.86
C ARG A 23 7.17 -3.98 -6.14
N ASN A 24 6.74 -2.87 -5.55
CA ASN A 24 7.55 -1.92 -4.78
C ASN A 24 7.32 -2.04 -3.27
N LYS A 25 7.19 -3.28 -2.79
CA LYS A 25 6.91 -3.57 -1.40
C LYS A 25 7.96 -2.97 -0.46
N ASN A 26 7.55 -2.55 0.74
CA ASN A 26 8.41 -1.93 1.74
C ASN A 26 9.07 -0.60 1.31
N ARG A 27 8.71 -0.06 0.14
CA ARG A 27 9.15 1.24 -0.37
C ARG A 27 7.99 2.24 -0.36
N PRO A 28 8.18 3.46 0.18
CA PRO A 28 7.23 4.54 0.00
C PRO A 28 7.10 4.86 -1.50
N ILE A 29 5.86 4.98 -1.98
CA ILE A 29 5.54 5.36 -3.36
C ILE A 29 4.75 6.67 -3.34
N SER A 30 5.17 7.63 -4.16
CA SER A 30 4.51 8.93 -4.22
C SER A 30 3.19 8.85 -4.98
N ARG A 31 2.33 9.85 -4.79
CA ARG A 31 1.06 9.94 -5.53
C ARG A 31 1.28 10.12 -7.03
N SER A 32 2.27 10.92 -7.42
CA SER A 32 2.63 11.13 -8.83
C SER A 32 3.14 9.84 -9.46
N GLU A 33 4.01 9.09 -8.76
CA GLU A 33 4.52 7.82 -9.28
C GLU A 33 3.40 6.80 -9.51
N LEU A 34 2.44 6.69 -8.58
CA LEU A 34 1.26 5.83 -8.78
C LEU A 34 0.40 6.28 -9.95
N LEU A 35 0.23 7.59 -10.12
CA LEU A 35 -0.54 8.16 -11.21
C LEU A 35 0.11 7.84 -12.56
N ASP A 36 1.39 8.11 -12.70
CA ASP A 36 2.16 7.91 -13.93
C ASP A 36 2.19 6.43 -14.33
N ASN A 37 2.38 5.52 -13.37
CA ASN A 37 2.51 4.09 -13.66
C ASN A 37 1.17 3.38 -13.88
N VAL A 38 0.08 3.84 -13.29
CA VAL A 38 -1.24 3.18 -13.41
C VAL A 38 -2.13 3.83 -14.46
N TRP A 39 -2.01 5.14 -14.66
CA TRP A 39 -2.77 5.89 -15.67
C TRP A 39 -1.96 6.28 -16.91
N GLY A 40 -0.63 6.28 -16.83
CA GLY A 40 0.24 6.77 -17.91
C GLY A 40 0.51 8.27 -17.79
N TYR A 41 1.66 8.69 -18.34
CA TYR A 41 2.15 10.07 -18.29
C TYR A 41 1.20 11.12 -18.91
N GLU A 42 0.35 10.73 -19.86
CA GLU A 42 -0.61 11.64 -20.51
C GLU A 42 -1.96 11.77 -19.80
N SER A 43 -2.09 11.17 -18.62
CA SER A 43 -3.35 11.21 -17.88
C SER A 43 -3.62 12.60 -17.32
N THR A 44 -4.77 13.18 -17.68
CA THR A 44 -5.30 14.40 -17.05
C THR A 44 -5.89 14.18 -15.66
N SER A 45 -5.75 12.95 -15.12
CA SER A 45 -6.26 12.62 -13.79
C SER A 45 -5.41 13.29 -12.70
N SER A 46 -6.04 13.74 -11.63
CA SER A 46 -5.34 14.35 -10.49
C SER A 46 -4.86 13.31 -9.48
N SER A 47 -3.91 13.69 -8.62
CA SER A 47 -3.48 12.89 -7.47
C SER A 47 -4.63 12.49 -6.54
N ASN A 48 -5.70 13.29 -6.48
CA ASN A 48 -6.90 12.98 -5.69
C ASN A 48 -7.61 11.70 -6.16
N THR A 49 -7.47 11.34 -7.44
CA THR A 49 -7.99 10.08 -7.98
C THR A 49 -7.30 8.89 -7.31
N ILE A 50 -5.99 8.98 -7.04
CA ILE A 50 -5.26 7.93 -6.32
C ILE A 50 -5.84 7.74 -4.92
N ASP A 51 -6.06 8.83 -4.19
CA ASP A 51 -6.57 8.79 -2.82
C ASP A 51 -7.95 8.09 -2.74
N VAL A 52 -8.84 8.34 -3.71
CA VAL A 52 -10.14 7.66 -3.81
C VAL A 52 -9.99 6.16 -4.05
N HIS A 53 -9.10 5.75 -4.96
CA HIS A 53 -8.88 4.34 -5.26
C HIS A 53 -8.18 3.60 -4.12
N VAL A 54 -7.19 4.23 -3.46
CA VAL A 54 -6.53 3.65 -2.27
C VAL A 54 -7.51 3.50 -1.11
N SER A 55 -8.41 4.48 -0.91
CA SER A 55 -9.47 4.38 0.09
C SER A 55 -10.40 3.18 -0.16
N LYS A 56 -10.79 2.94 -1.42
CA LYS A 56 -11.57 1.76 -1.82
C LYS A 56 -10.78 0.47 -1.62
N LEU A 57 -9.53 0.43 -2.07
CA LEU A 57 -8.64 -0.72 -1.87
C LEU A 57 -8.50 -1.08 -0.39
N ARG A 58 -8.31 -0.12 0.50
CA ARG A 58 -8.24 -0.35 1.95
C ARG A 58 -9.50 -0.93 2.56
N LYS A 59 -10.68 -0.60 2.02
CA LYS A 59 -11.95 -1.18 2.48
C LYS A 59 -12.10 -2.63 2.02
N THR A 60 -11.58 -2.94 0.83
CA THR A 60 -11.67 -4.28 0.25
C THR A 60 -10.57 -5.23 0.79
N LEU A 61 -9.38 -4.69 1.01
CA LEU A 61 -8.21 -5.37 1.57
C LEU A 61 -8.19 -5.30 3.10
N SER A 62 -7.26 -6.04 3.71
CA SER A 62 -7.00 -6.00 5.15
C SER A 62 -6.63 -4.58 5.60
N LYS A 63 -7.16 -4.10 6.74
CA LYS A 63 -6.96 -2.73 7.25
C LYS A 63 -5.48 -2.28 7.38
N ASN A 64 -4.53 -3.21 7.49
CA ASN A 64 -3.14 -2.90 7.80
C ASN A 64 -2.17 -3.08 6.63
N LEU A 65 -2.65 -3.41 5.43
CA LEU A 65 -1.75 -3.71 4.30
C LEU A 65 -1.18 -2.43 3.67
N ILE A 66 -2.00 -1.40 3.50
CA ILE A 66 -1.62 -0.13 2.85
C ILE A 66 -1.53 0.99 3.89
N GLN A 67 -0.32 1.47 4.16
CA GLN A 67 -0.04 2.58 5.07
C GLN A 67 0.07 3.91 4.31
N THR A 68 -0.36 5.00 4.96
CA THR A 68 -0.17 6.36 4.42
C THR A 68 1.17 6.89 4.91
N VAL A 69 2.02 7.36 4.00
CA VAL A 69 3.21 8.13 4.35
C VAL A 69 2.85 9.60 4.16
N HIS A 70 2.60 10.30 5.26
CA HIS A 70 2.14 11.69 5.25
C HIS A 70 3.10 12.58 4.45
N GLY A 71 2.57 13.49 3.64
CA GLY A 71 3.36 14.35 2.75
C GLY A 71 3.99 13.67 1.53
N PHE A 72 3.97 12.33 1.43
CA PHE A 72 4.63 11.61 0.34
C PHE A 72 3.64 10.78 -0.51
N GLY A 73 2.94 9.83 0.11
CA GLY A 73 2.06 8.91 -0.62
C GLY A 73 1.73 7.66 0.20
N TYR A 74 2.01 6.49 -0.37
CA TYR A 74 1.54 5.20 0.16
C TYR A 74 2.65 4.16 0.21
N LEU A 75 2.49 3.21 1.13
CA LEU A 75 3.44 2.13 1.37
C LEU A 75 2.66 0.84 1.59
N ILE A 76 3.15 -0.28 1.05
CA ILE A 76 2.62 -1.61 1.35
C ILE A 76 3.63 -2.42 2.15
N ARG A 77 3.17 -3.09 3.21
CA ARG A 77 3.98 -3.95 4.08
C ARG A 77 3.23 -5.26 4.36
N ASP A 78 3.99 -6.36 4.53
CA ASP A 78 3.40 -7.67 4.87
C ASP A 78 3.01 -7.80 6.34
N LYS A 79 3.73 -7.09 7.21
CA LYS A 79 3.58 -7.23 8.66
C LYS A 79 2.98 -5.95 9.24
N PRO A 80 2.08 -6.06 10.23
CA PRO A 80 1.61 -4.92 10.99
C PRO A 80 2.78 -4.28 11.74
N GLU A 81 2.72 -2.97 11.93
CA GLU A 81 3.78 -2.16 12.55
C GLU A 81 4.15 -2.62 13.97
N GLU A 82 3.21 -3.29 14.67
CA GLU A 82 3.39 -3.88 15.99
C GLU A 82 4.44 -5.01 16.02
N GLU A 83 4.61 -5.76 14.93
CA GLU A 83 5.53 -6.90 14.85
C GLU A 83 7.00 -6.45 14.68
N TYR A 84 7.23 -5.24 14.17
CA TYR A 84 8.57 -4.64 14.04
C TYR A 84 9.02 -3.94 15.33
N LYS A 85 8.08 -3.31 16.06
CA LYS A 85 8.38 -2.70 17.36
C LYS A 85 8.78 -3.75 18.39
N SER A 86 8.22 -4.96 18.32
CA SER A 86 8.64 -6.07 19.18
C SER A 86 10.07 -6.54 18.89
N ILE A 87 10.49 -6.56 17.61
CA ILE A 87 11.84 -6.99 17.22
C ILE A 87 12.89 -5.93 17.63
N SER A 88 12.59 -4.63 17.40
CA SER A 88 13.50 -3.56 17.80
C SER A 88 13.65 -3.42 19.32
N ASN A 89 12.60 -3.75 20.09
CA ASN A 89 12.67 -3.70 21.55
C ASN A 89 13.46 -4.90 22.12
N SER A 90 13.37 -6.09 21.51
CA SER A 90 14.17 -7.24 21.95
C SER A 90 15.66 -7.08 21.65
N GLU A 91 16.03 -6.45 20.52
CA GLU A 91 17.44 -6.15 20.20
C GLU A 91 18.07 -5.10 21.15
N LEU A 92 17.26 -4.33 21.87
CA LEU A 92 17.72 -3.35 22.88
C LEU A 92 17.85 -3.94 24.29
N GLU A 93 17.24 -5.09 24.58
CA GLU A 93 17.31 -5.76 25.90
C GLU A 93 18.45 -6.80 26.00
N GLU A 94 19.14 -7.12 24.90
CA GLU A 94 20.32 -8.00 24.88
C GLU A 94 21.67 -7.25 25.02
N LEU A 95 21.66 -5.95 25.37
CA LEU A 95 22.84 -5.12 25.70
C LEU A 95 22.80 -4.67 27.17
#